data_AF-A0A7V9UZC0-F1
#
_entry.id   AF-A0A7V9UZC0-F1
#
_cell.length_a   1.000
_cell.length_b   1.000
_cell.length_c   1.000
_cell.angle_alpha   90.00
_cell.angle_beta   90.00
_cell.angle_gamma   90.00
#
_symmetry.space_group_name_H-M   'P 1'
#
loop_
_entity.id
_entity.type
_entity.pdbx_description
1 polymer ?
#
loop_
_entity_poly.entity_id
_entity_poly.type
_entity_poly.pdbx_seq_one_letter_code
_entity_poly.pdbx_strand_id
1 'polypeptide(L)'
;MTPNEPVRRRRRRRARQRVESGRRLWSAGHALVVCVLALLIGALLNAPGVHKSAYNQPEGLKRDVALAFTGPLETVSHALLLDRPRAGVQALVGRSGIDEIDTELGIEGDFTDGAPVVEPVPPPSVKPKFSPKRPLRLWIAGDSLVIEPGFAIQRAIASNRAIARTPEIVGRVASGLTRPDVFNWFDAVRAQLSSLKPHAVILAFGANDTNAYMTGLPEGVSLGSFGSAAWVREYRRRVAGILAIARRAGVHVVWLGLPITTDANQTRRFEVVNAAVAAEARERPGSVSYIDTYVLLAGPDGGYAEYLATASGGQIKVRAPDGVHLERAGGDIVAREVLEAFRETFEIRSGP
;
A
#
# COMPACT_ATOMS: atom_id res chain seq x y z
N MET A 1 48.06 -61.26 81.16
CA MET A 1 48.00 -62.23 80.04
C MET A 1 46.71 -61.97 79.30
N THR A 2 46.78 -61.98 77.96
CA THR A 2 45.75 -61.75 76.92
C THR A 2 45.12 -60.34 76.77
N PRO A 3 45.23 -59.73 75.56
CA PRO A 3 44.65 -58.44 75.18
C PRO A 3 43.27 -58.62 74.52
N ASN A 4 42.43 -57.58 74.45
CA ASN A 4 41.41 -57.53 73.40
C ASN A 4 41.00 -56.11 72.98
N GLU A 5 40.70 -56.04 71.68
CA GLU A 5 40.70 -54.94 70.72
C GLU A 5 39.69 -53.77 70.88
N PRO A 6 39.86 -52.67 70.12
CA PRO A 6 39.14 -51.41 70.30
C PRO A 6 37.86 -51.30 69.45
N VAL A 7 36.79 -50.71 70.02
CA VAL A 7 35.58 -50.34 69.26
C VAL A 7 35.72 -48.94 68.68
N ARG A 8 35.86 -48.87 67.35
CA ARG A 8 35.82 -47.65 66.52
C ARG A 8 34.51 -46.87 66.70
N ARG A 9 34.55 -45.68 67.31
CA ARG A 9 33.47 -44.68 67.20
C ARG A 9 33.69 -43.78 65.98
N ARG A 10 32.84 -43.95 64.96
CA ARG A 10 32.74 -43.07 63.78
C ARG A 10 32.44 -41.62 64.19
N ARG A 11 33.38 -40.71 63.92
CA ARG A 11 33.17 -39.25 63.95
C ARG A 11 32.10 -38.86 62.91
N ARG A 12 30.94 -38.38 63.35
CA ARG A 12 29.98 -37.66 62.48
C ARG A 12 30.63 -36.34 62.03
N ARG A 13 31.01 -36.25 60.76
CA ARG A 13 31.37 -34.98 60.09
C ARG A 13 30.13 -34.07 60.11
N ARG A 14 30.24 -32.90 60.75
CA ARG A 14 29.30 -31.79 60.55
C ARG A 14 29.38 -31.35 59.09
N ALA A 15 28.30 -31.56 58.33
CA ALA A 15 28.16 -30.98 57.01
C ALA A 15 28.08 -29.45 57.16
N ARG A 16 29.05 -28.74 56.57
CA ARG A 16 28.96 -27.30 56.34
C ARG A 16 27.83 -27.08 55.34
N GLN A 17 26.69 -26.54 55.78
CA GLN A 17 25.67 -26.04 54.89
C GLN A 17 26.28 -24.89 54.09
N ARG A 18 26.56 -25.18 52.81
CA ARG A 18 26.85 -24.18 51.79
C ARG A 18 25.52 -23.46 51.56
N VAL A 19 25.38 -22.24 52.06
CA VAL A 19 24.24 -21.38 51.72
C VAL A 19 24.41 -21.05 50.24
N GLU A 20 23.73 -21.81 49.39
CA GLU A 20 23.47 -21.40 48.02
C GLU A 20 22.67 -20.11 48.11
N SER A 21 23.28 -19.01 47.66
CA SER A 21 22.59 -17.75 47.44
C SER A 21 21.53 -17.98 46.36
N GLY A 22 20.36 -18.47 46.78
CA GLY A 22 19.21 -18.63 45.91
C GLY A 22 18.92 -17.31 45.22
N ARG A 23 18.86 -17.33 43.88
CA ARG A 23 18.38 -16.18 43.10
C ARG A 23 17.04 -15.77 43.71
N ARG A 24 16.94 -14.57 44.26
CA ARG A 24 15.67 -14.01 44.72
C ARG A 24 14.72 -14.02 43.52
N LEU A 25 13.78 -14.96 43.51
CA LEU A 25 12.72 -14.99 42.51
C LEU A 25 11.86 -13.75 42.76
N TRP A 26 11.76 -12.89 41.76
CA TRP A 26 10.97 -11.67 41.84
C TRP A 26 9.49 -12.04 42.05
N SER A 27 8.77 -11.28 42.88
CA SER A 27 7.36 -11.56 43.12
C SER A 27 6.52 -11.25 41.87
N ALA A 28 5.36 -11.88 41.74
CA ALA A 28 4.42 -11.61 40.65
C ALA A 28 4.06 -10.11 40.54
N GLY A 29 4.03 -9.39 41.66
CA GLY A 29 3.84 -7.94 41.67
C GLY A 29 4.97 -7.16 40.99
N HIS A 30 6.23 -7.58 41.16
CA HIS A 30 7.35 -6.95 40.45
C HIS A 30 7.25 -7.19 38.94
N ALA A 31 6.85 -8.40 38.52
CA ALA A 31 6.64 -8.69 37.11
C ALA A 31 5.56 -7.79 36.49
N LEU A 32 4.44 -7.59 37.20
CA LEU A 32 3.35 -6.72 36.73
C LEU A 32 3.80 -5.25 36.60
N VAL A 33 4.53 -4.73 37.57
CA VAL A 33 5.08 -3.36 37.52
C VAL A 33 6.02 -3.20 36.33
N VAL A 34 6.91 -4.16 36.09
CA VAL A 34 7.83 -4.13 34.95
C VAL A 34 7.06 -4.15 33.63
N CYS A 35 6.02 -4.98 33.51
CA CYS A 35 5.18 -5.02 32.32
C CYS A 35 4.48 -3.67 32.07
N VAL A 36 3.91 -3.04 33.11
CA VAL A 36 3.26 -1.74 32.99
C VAL A 36 4.26 -0.66 32.57
N LEU A 37 5.43 -0.61 33.20
CA LEU A 37 6.49 0.34 32.84
C LEU A 37 6.97 0.14 31.39
N ALA A 38 7.16 -1.12 30.98
CA ALA A 38 7.57 -1.44 29.62
C ALA A 38 6.52 -0.99 28.58
N LEU A 39 5.23 -1.18 28.87
CA LEU A 39 4.14 -0.69 28.02
C LEU A 39 4.08 0.83 27.97
N LEU A 40 4.27 1.52 29.10
CA LEU A 40 4.30 2.99 29.15
C LEU A 40 5.48 3.55 28.35
N ILE A 41 6.67 3.00 28.53
CA ILE A 41 7.86 3.38 27.75
C ILE A 41 7.60 3.11 26.27
N GLY A 42 7.10 1.91 25.92
CA GLY A 42 6.76 1.56 24.55
C GLY A 42 5.75 2.53 23.92
N ALA A 43 4.72 2.95 24.67
CA ALA A 43 3.73 3.91 24.23
C ALA A 43 4.32 5.30 23.98
N LEU A 44 5.23 5.78 24.84
CA LEU A 44 5.92 7.05 24.65
C LEU A 44 6.84 7.02 23.44
N LEU A 45 7.69 5.99 23.31
CA LEU A 45 8.59 5.83 22.16
C LEU A 45 7.83 5.71 20.83
N ASN A 46 6.61 5.15 20.86
CA ASN A 46 5.76 4.92 19.70
C ASN A 46 4.61 5.94 19.58
N ALA A 47 4.61 7.02 20.35
CA ALA A 47 3.44 7.88 20.49
C ALA A 47 2.89 8.45 19.16
N PRO A 48 3.73 8.94 18.23
CA PRO A 48 3.24 9.38 16.91
C PRO A 48 2.54 8.25 16.13
N GLY A 49 3.12 7.06 16.12
CA GLY A 49 2.55 5.89 15.45
C GLY A 49 1.22 5.44 16.07
N VAL A 50 1.09 5.50 17.41
CA VAL A 50 -0.18 5.22 18.09
C VAL A 50 -1.21 6.31 17.80
N HIS A 51 -0.81 7.58 17.76
CA HIS A 51 -1.69 8.69 17.44
C HIS A 51 -2.21 8.61 16.00
N LYS A 52 -1.34 8.40 15.02
CA LYS A 52 -1.73 8.13 13.63
C LYS A 52 -2.66 6.91 13.52
N SER A 53 -2.37 5.85 14.28
CA SER A 53 -3.24 4.66 14.30
C SER A 53 -4.63 4.98 14.86
N ALA A 54 -4.73 5.81 15.90
CA ALA A 54 -6.00 6.31 16.42
C ALA A 54 -6.71 7.19 15.40
N TYR A 55 -5.97 8.12 14.76
CA TYR A 55 -6.48 9.00 13.73
C TYR A 55 -7.08 8.23 12.55
N ASN A 56 -6.45 7.13 12.14
CA ASN A 56 -6.88 6.35 10.98
C ASN A 56 -8.09 5.43 11.24
N GLN A 57 -8.59 5.34 12.48
CA GLN A 57 -9.79 4.57 12.79
C GLN A 57 -11.04 5.13 12.09
N PRO A 58 -12.08 4.30 11.87
CA PRO A 58 -13.38 4.79 11.44
C PRO A 58 -13.91 5.86 12.40
N GLU A 59 -14.64 6.85 11.87
CA GLU A 59 -15.30 7.87 12.67
C GLU A 59 -16.25 7.26 13.73
N GLY A 60 -16.26 7.87 14.91
CA GLY A 60 -17.12 7.49 16.02
C GLY A 60 -16.40 7.52 17.36
N LEU A 61 -17.16 7.24 18.42
CA LEU A 61 -16.72 7.41 19.82
C LEU A 61 -15.39 6.71 20.15
N LYS A 62 -15.12 5.55 19.55
CA LYS A 62 -13.85 4.83 19.77
C LYS A 62 -12.65 5.63 19.28
N ARG A 63 -12.75 6.22 18.10
CA ARG A 63 -11.73 7.10 17.53
C ARG A 63 -11.57 8.35 18.37
N ASP A 64 -12.67 8.99 18.74
CA ASP A 64 -12.65 10.25 19.51
C ASP A 64 -11.96 10.07 20.86
N VAL A 65 -12.31 8.99 21.57
CA VAL A 65 -11.66 8.63 22.84
C VAL A 65 -10.19 8.30 22.62
N ALA A 66 -9.85 7.50 21.59
CA ALA A 66 -8.46 7.17 21.30
C ALA A 66 -7.62 8.42 20.96
N LEU A 67 -8.17 9.37 20.20
CA LEU A 67 -7.53 10.65 19.88
C LEU A 67 -7.33 11.52 21.13
N ALA A 68 -8.33 11.59 22.01
CA ALA A 68 -8.24 12.34 23.27
C ALA A 68 -7.09 11.87 24.18
N PHE A 69 -6.77 10.57 24.15
CA PHE A 69 -5.63 10.02 24.88
C PHE A 69 -4.30 10.14 24.13
N THR A 70 -4.30 9.89 22.82
CA THR A 70 -3.07 9.77 22.04
C THR A 70 -2.49 11.11 21.60
N GLY A 71 -3.31 12.14 21.38
CA GLY A 71 -2.82 13.48 21.00
C GLY A 71 -1.94 14.13 22.07
N PRO A 72 -2.39 14.20 23.35
CA PRO A 72 -1.52 14.67 24.43
C PRO A 72 -0.27 13.81 24.63
N LEU A 73 -0.39 12.49 24.46
CA LEU A 73 0.74 11.56 24.56
C LEU A 73 1.81 11.85 23.49
N GLU A 74 1.39 12.04 22.24
CA GLU A 74 2.27 12.43 21.14
C GLU A 74 2.94 13.77 21.42
N THR A 75 2.17 14.78 21.85
CA THR A 75 2.69 16.11 22.17
C THR A 75 3.79 16.06 23.23
N VAL A 76 3.55 15.32 24.33
CA VAL A 76 4.53 15.15 25.41
C VAL A 76 5.75 14.37 24.93
N SER A 77 5.54 13.27 24.20
CA SER A 77 6.64 12.45 23.68
C SER A 77 7.54 13.26 22.75
N HIS A 78 6.95 14.02 21.83
CA HIS A 78 7.69 14.86 20.88
C HIS A 78 8.43 16.00 21.58
N ALA A 79 7.77 16.70 22.51
CA ALA A 79 8.37 17.80 23.27
C ALA A 79 9.58 17.34 24.11
N LEU A 80 9.53 16.10 24.61
CA LEU A 80 10.61 15.49 25.38
C LEU A 80 11.60 14.68 24.52
N LEU A 81 11.44 14.69 23.19
CA LEU A 81 12.26 13.93 22.24
C LEU A 81 12.27 12.41 22.49
N LEU A 82 11.24 11.89 23.15
CA LEU A 82 11.11 10.46 23.48
C LEU A 82 10.77 9.63 22.25
N ASP A 83 10.18 10.22 21.22
CA ASP A 83 9.89 9.59 19.94
C ASP A 83 11.13 9.45 19.03
N ARG A 84 12.18 10.25 19.25
CA ARG A 84 13.38 10.33 18.40
C ARG A 84 14.16 9.03 18.23
N PRO A 85 14.34 8.17 19.26
CA PRO A 85 15.01 6.88 19.07
C PRO A 85 14.31 6.00 18.04
N ARG A 86 12.97 5.91 18.09
CA ARG A 86 12.18 5.15 17.12
C ARG A 86 12.28 5.79 15.73
N ALA A 87 12.16 7.12 15.64
CA ALA A 87 12.30 7.85 14.38
C ALA A 87 13.66 7.62 13.72
N GLY A 88 14.74 7.59 14.51
CA GLY A 88 16.09 7.25 14.03
C GLY A 88 16.19 5.82 13.49
N VAL A 89 15.64 4.84 14.21
CA VAL A 89 15.58 3.45 13.73
C VAL A 89 14.77 3.34 12.45
N GLN A 90 13.62 4.00 12.38
CA GLN A 90 12.79 4.07 11.18
C GLN A 90 13.55 4.63 9.98
N ALA A 91 14.27 5.74 10.15
CA ALA A 91 15.08 6.32 9.09
C ALA A 91 16.16 5.33 8.59
N LEU A 92 16.82 4.62 9.50
CA LEU A 92 17.84 3.61 9.15
C LEU A 92 17.28 2.45 8.32
N VAL A 93 16.00 2.08 8.53
CA VAL A 93 15.34 1.02 7.77
C VAL A 93 14.51 1.55 6.59
N GLY A 94 14.69 2.82 6.20
CA GLY A 94 13.98 3.42 5.06
C GLY A 94 12.49 3.65 5.30
N ARG A 95 12.08 3.82 6.56
CA ARG A 95 10.70 4.04 7.01
C ARG A 95 10.52 5.38 7.71
N SER A 96 11.31 6.39 7.36
CA SER A 96 11.13 7.76 7.86
C SER A 96 9.73 8.29 7.51
N GLY A 97 9.12 9.06 8.41
CA GLY A 97 7.84 9.74 8.17
C GLY A 97 6.60 8.85 8.18
N ILE A 98 6.71 7.53 8.44
CA ILE A 98 5.54 6.63 8.41
C ILE A 98 4.47 6.97 9.45
N ASP A 99 4.87 7.66 10.51
CA ASP A 99 3.99 8.06 11.62
C ASP A 99 3.38 9.45 11.40
N GLU A 100 3.79 10.20 10.37
CA GLU A 100 3.24 11.53 10.07
C GLU A 100 1.83 11.42 9.47
N ILE A 101 0.92 12.28 9.92
CA ILE A 101 -0.41 12.44 9.34
C ILE A 101 -0.32 13.54 8.30
N ASP A 102 -0.28 13.14 7.03
CA ASP A 102 -0.25 14.05 5.90
C ASP A 102 -1.53 13.89 5.08
N THR A 103 -2.30 14.98 5.01
CA THR A 103 -3.55 15.03 4.25
C THR A 103 -3.46 15.92 3.01
N GLU A 104 -2.31 16.55 2.77
CA GLU A 104 -2.14 17.50 1.69
C GLU A 104 -1.98 16.77 0.36
N LEU A 105 -2.88 17.03 -0.58
CA LEU A 105 -2.82 16.36 -1.89
C LEU A 105 -1.73 16.97 -2.79
N GLY A 106 -1.41 18.26 -2.61
CA GLY A 106 -0.49 18.98 -3.49
C GLY A 106 -0.90 18.97 -4.97
N ILE A 107 -2.22 19.03 -5.24
CA ILE A 107 -2.81 19.07 -6.58
C ILE A 107 -3.57 20.39 -6.77
N GLU A 108 -3.48 20.95 -7.97
CA GLU A 108 -4.15 22.19 -8.37
C GLU A 108 -5.63 21.93 -8.71
N GLY A 109 -6.51 22.90 -8.42
CA GLY A 109 -7.94 22.86 -8.72
C GLY A 109 -8.82 22.92 -7.47
N ASP A 110 -9.74 23.90 -7.42
CA ASP A 110 -10.74 24.05 -6.36
C ASP A 110 -11.76 22.90 -6.43
N PHE A 111 -12.34 22.54 -5.29
CA PHE A 111 -13.44 21.57 -5.17
C PHE A 111 -14.65 21.95 -6.05
N THR A 112 -14.84 23.24 -6.33
CA THR A 112 -15.92 23.77 -7.18
C THR A 112 -15.68 23.59 -8.67
N ASP A 113 -14.43 23.48 -9.11
CA ASP A 113 -14.07 23.66 -10.53
C ASP A 113 -14.09 22.36 -11.34
N GLY A 114 -14.54 21.26 -10.74
CA GLY A 114 -14.51 19.94 -11.38
C GLY A 114 -13.07 19.45 -11.61
N ALA A 115 -12.91 18.37 -12.37
CA ALA A 115 -11.58 17.93 -12.76
C ALA A 115 -10.92 19.05 -13.59
N PRO A 116 -9.67 19.46 -13.27
CA PRO A 116 -9.02 20.54 -14.01
C PRO A 116 -9.04 20.21 -15.49
N VAL A 117 -9.62 21.11 -16.29
CA VAL A 117 -9.64 20.99 -17.75
C VAL A 117 -8.20 21.09 -18.22
N VAL A 118 -7.60 19.94 -18.50
CA VAL A 118 -6.28 19.87 -19.10
C VAL A 118 -6.48 20.11 -20.58
N GLU A 119 -5.88 21.16 -21.14
CA GLU A 119 -5.85 21.33 -22.58
C GLU A 119 -5.33 20.03 -23.24
N PRO A 120 -6.06 19.48 -24.24
CA PRO A 120 -5.62 18.29 -24.93
C PRO A 120 -4.26 18.54 -25.57
N VAL A 121 -3.20 17.96 -25.01
CA VAL A 121 -1.91 17.92 -25.70
C VAL A 121 -2.05 16.83 -26.77
N PRO A 122 -1.89 17.15 -28.07
CA PRO A 122 -1.99 16.15 -29.11
C PRO A 122 -0.98 15.03 -28.85
N PRO A 123 -1.37 13.75 -29.04
CA PRO A 123 -0.46 12.64 -28.83
C PRO A 123 0.81 12.86 -29.65
N PRO A 124 2.00 12.52 -29.10
CA PRO A 124 3.24 12.69 -29.83
C PRO A 124 3.13 11.96 -31.18
N SER A 125 3.42 12.67 -32.27
CA SER A 125 3.28 12.16 -33.64
C SER A 125 4.21 10.98 -33.96
N VAL A 126 5.16 10.67 -33.07
CA VAL A 126 6.11 9.57 -33.18
C VAL A 126 6.22 8.84 -31.85
N LYS A 127 6.04 7.51 -31.88
CA LYS A 127 6.20 6.65 -30.70
C LYS A 127 7.63 6.73 -30.15
N PRO A 128 7.83 6.97 -28.84
CA PRO A 128 9.15 6.89 -28.23
C PRO A 128 9.78 5.50 -28.41
N LYS A 129 11.05 5.47 -28.83
CA LYS A 129 11.77 4.22 -29.15
C LYS A 129 12.58 3.69 -27.96
N PHE A 130 12.53 2.39 -27.71
CA PHE A 130 13.34 1.73 -26.69
C PHE A 130 14.03 0.50 -27.26
N SER A 131 15.24 0.25 -26.75
CA SER A 131 16.11 -0.85 -27.19
C SER A 131 17.02 -1.29 -26.04
N PRO A 132 17.79 -2.37 -26.16
CA PRO A 132 18.75 -2.76 -25.12
C PRO A 132 19.77 -1.66 -24.77
N LYS A 133 20.04 -0.72 -25.69
CA LYS A 133 20.93 0.44 -25.44
C LYS A 133 20.22 1.60 -24.75
N ARG A 134 18.89 1.68 -24.87
CA ARG A 134 18.04 2.69 -24.23
C ARG A 134 16.77 2.01 -23.73
N PRO A 135 16.84 1.29 -22.59
CA PRO A 135 15.71 0.49 -22.13
C PRO A 135 14.57 1.36 -21.59
N LEU A 136 13.33 0.90 -21.78
CA LEU A 136 12.13 1.45 -21.15
C LEU A 136 12.21 1.27 -19.64
N ARG A 137 11.99 2.32 -18.84
CA ARG A 137 12.01 2.25 -17.37
C ARG A 137 10.57 2.28 -16.88
N LEU A 138 10.24 1.36 -16.00
CA LEU A 138 8.91 1.18 -15.47
C LEU A 138 8.92 1.38 -13.96
N TRP A 139 7.82 1.89 -13.41
CA TRP A 139 7.52 1.80 -12.00
C TRP A 139 6.09 1.28 -11.82
N ILE A 140 5.90 0.37 -10.86
CA ILE A 140 4.63 -0.33 -10.63
C ILE A 140 4.22 -0.06 -9.19
N ALA A 141 3.06 0.54 -9.00
CA ALA A 141 2.60 0.96 -7.69
C ALA A 141 1.07 0.99 -7.57
N GLY A 142 0.57 0.79 -6.36
CA GLY A 142 -0.86 0.63 -6.17
C GLY A 142 -1.23 0.17 -4.78
N ASP A 143 -2.52 -0.04 -4.58
CA ASP A 143 -3.02 -0.80 -3.45
C ASP A 143 -2.69 -2.30 -3.57
N SER A 144 -3.34 -3.16 -2.79
CA SER A 144 -3.04 -4.60 -2.83
C SER A 144 -3.30 -5.25 -4.19
N LEU A 145 -4.18 -4.68 -5.02
CA LEU A 145 -4.53 -5.26 -6.31
C LEU A 145 -3.44 -5.13 -7.38
N VAL A 146 -2.47 -4.24 -7.19
CA VAL A 146 -1.34 -4.13 -8.14
C VAL A 146 -0.34 -5.27 -8.01
N ILE A 147 -0.33 -5.98 -6.88
CA ILE A 147 0.78 -6.85 -6.48
C ILE A 147 0.95 -8.02 -7.46
N GLU A 148 -0.09 -8.84 -7.66
CA GLU A 148 0.03 -9.98 -8.57
C GLU A 148 0.17 -9.57 -10.04
N PRO A 149 -0.60 -8.59 -10.58
CA PRO A 149 -0.31 -8.03 -11.90
C PRO A 149 1.13 -7.53 -12.04
N GLY A 150 1.66 -6.85 -11.01
CA GLY A 150 3.02 -6.36 -10.99
C GLY A 150 4.05 -7.49 -11.11
N PHE A 151 3.89 -8.56 -10.35
CA PHE A 151 4.76 -9.74 -10.46
C PHE A 151 4.62 -10.41 -11.82
N ALA A 152 3.41 -10.49 -12.37
CA ALA A 152 3.17 -11.02 -13.71
C ALA A 152 3.87 -10.21 -14.80
N ILE A 153 3.78 -8.88 -14.73
CA ILE A 153 4.49 -7.98 -15.65
C ILE A 153 6.00 -8.18 -15.54
N GLN A 154 6.55 -8.22 -14.32
CA GLN A 154 7.98 -8.47 -14.10
C GLN A 154 8.44 -9.80 -14.71
N ARG A 155 7.65 -10.87 -14.56
CA ARG A 155 7.93 -12.17 -15.20
C ARG A 155 7.89 -12.06 -16.72
N ALA A 156 6.86 -11.39 -17.26
CA ALA A 156 6.65 -11.28 -18.70
C ALA A 156 7.74 -10.46 -19.42
N ILE A 157 8.34 -9.47 -18.74
CA ILE A 157 9.42 -8.64 -19.31
C ILE A 157 10.83 -9.13 -18.98
N ALA A 158 10.99 -10.19 -18.17
CA ALA A 158 12.27 -10.58 -17.59
C ALA A 158 13.38 -10.85 -18.63
N SER A 159 13.02 -11.39 -19.80
CA SER A 159 13.94 -11.66 -20.91
C SER A 159 14.06 -10.50 -21.91
N ASN A 160 13.23 -9.47 -21.80
CA ASN A 160 13.20 -8.35 -22.72
C ASN A 160 14.23 -7.28 -22.31
N ARG A 161 15.40 -7.30 -22.97
CA ARG A 161 16.49 -6.33 -22.68
C ARG A 161 16.15 -4.89 -23.04
N ALA A 162 15.12 -4.64 -23.86
CA ALA A 162 14.65 -3.29 -24.16
C ALA A 162 13.73 -2.70 -23.09
N ILE A 163 13.41 -3.47 -22.05
CA ILE A 163 12.73 -3.00 -20.85
C ILE A 163 13.69 -3.21 -19.67
N ALA A 164 13.97 -2.14 -18.93
CA ALA A 164 14.83 -2.20 -17.77
C ALA A 164 14.15 -3.08 -16.71
N ARG A 165 14.96 -3.79 -15.93
CA ARG A 165 14.45 -4.51 -14.78
C ARG A 165 13.71 -3.54 -13.86
N THR A 166 12.44 -3.82 -13.61
CA THR A 166 11.61 -3.00 -12.74
C THR A 166 12.17 -3.01 -11.32
N PRO A 167 12.14 -1.88 -10.61
CA PRO A 167 12.36 -1.86 -9.16
C PRO A 167 11.29 -2.69 -8.42
N GLU A 168 11.36 -2.68 -7.08
CA GLU A 168 10.34 -3.28 -6.22
C GLU A 168 8.92 -2.80 -6.58
N ILE A 169 7.96 -3.73 -6.60
CA ILE A 169 6.54 -3.41 -6.78
C ILE A 169 6.02 -2.79 -5.50
N VAL A 170 5.51 -1.56 -5.58
CA VAL A 170 5.01 -0.85 -4.40
C VAL A 170 3.51 -1.12 -4.25
N GLY A 171 3.17 -2.24 -3.63
CA GLY A 171 1.79 -2.56 -3.24
C GLY A 171 1.51 -2.21 -1.78
N ARG A 172 0.74 -1.15 -1.50
CA ARG A 172 0.37 -0.75 -0.13
C ARG A 172 -1.04 -1.23 0.20
N VAL A 173 -1.12 -2.30 0.98
CA VAL A 173 -2.39 -2.85 1.48
C VAL A 173 -3.15 -1.79 2.26
N ALA A 174 -4.49 -1.79 2.13
CA ALA A 174 -5.40 -0.87 2.83
C ALA A 174 -5.17 0.63 2.55
N SER A 175 -4.63 0.97 1.37
CA SER A 175 -4.44 2.36 0.93
C SER A 175 -5.23 2.66 -0.35
N GLY A 176 -5.38 3.95 -0.64
CA GLY A 176 -6.08 4.44 -1.82
C GLY A 176 -6.02 5.97 -1.87
N LEU A 177 -6.70 6.58 -2.82
CA LEU A 177 -6.66 8.03 -3.04
C LEU A 177 -7.54 8.81 -2.06
N THR A 178 -8.53 8.17 -1.43
CA THR A 178 -9.49 8.81 -0.53
C THR A 178 -8.91 9.15 0.85
N ARG A 179 -7.79 8.51 1.22
CA ARG A 179 -7.21 8.57 2.57
C ARG A 179 -5.70 8.87 2.55
N PRO A 180 -5.27 10.09 2.13
CA PRO A 180 -3.86 10.49 2.20
C PRO A 180 -3.27 10.38 3.62
N ASP A 181 -4.09 10.57 4.66
CA ASP A 181 -3.71 10.37 6.07
C ASP A 181 -3.25 8.94 6.41
N VAL A 182 -3.75 7.94 5.67
CA VAL A 182 -3.27 6.56 5.79
C VAL A 182 -1.96 6.41 5.00
N PHE A 183 -1.99 6.77 3.73
CA PHE A 183 -0.81 6.81 2.87
C PHE A 183 -1.03 7.81 1.73
N ASN A 184 -0.18 8.83 1.66
CA ASN A 184 -0.30 9.88 0.64
C ASN A 184 0.31 9.42 -0.70
N TRP A 185 -0.55 8.87 -1.55
CA TRP A 185 -0.16 8.46 -2.92
C TRP A 185 0.27 9.62 -3.81
N PHE A 186 -0.21 10.84 -3.58
CA PHE A 186 0.15 12.00 -4.39
C PHE A 186 1.62 12.35 -4.21
N ASP A 187 2.06 12.40 -2.95
CA ASP A 187 3.44 12.63 -2.57
C ASP A 187 4.36 11.47 -2.96
N ALA A 188 3.90 10.24 -2.71
CA ALA A 188 4.66 9.04 -3.10
C ALA A 188 4.89 8.99 -4.61
N VAL A 189 3.86 9.24 -5.44
CA VAL A 189 4.02 9.28 -6.90
C VAL A 189 4.97 10.41 -7.30
N ARG A 190 4.80 11.63 -6.76
CA ARG A 190 5.67 12.76 -7.08
C ARG A 190 7.14 12.45 -6.78
N ALA A 191 7.42 11.91 -5.60
CA ALA A 191 8.77 11.55 -5.16
C ALA A 191 9.38 10.44 -6.05
N GLN A 192 8.61 9.39 -6.34
CA GLN A 192 9.10 8.26 -7.14
C GLN A 192 9.32 8.63 -8.61
N LEU A 193 8.47 9.46 -9.19
CA LEU A 193 8.68 9.96 -10.56
C LEU A 193 9.95 10.82 -10.65
N SER A 194 10.21 11.67 -9.66
CA SER A 194 11.42 12.49 -9.61
C SER A 194 12.71 11.66 -9.46
N SER A 195 12.65 10.65 -8.58
CA SER A 195 13.79 9.78 -8.25
C SER A 195 14.09 8.75 -9.35
N LEU A 196 13.09 7.98 -9.76
CA LEU A 196 13.25 6.86 -10.71
C LEU A 196 13.25 7.32 -12.16
N LYS A 197 12.65 8.49 -12.44
CA LYS A 197 12.44 9.04 -13.79
C LYS A 197 11.93 7.96 -14.75
N PRO A 198 10.84 7.24 -14.46
CA PRO A 198 10.36 6.18 -15.35
C PRO A 198 9.85 6.79 -16.67
N HIS A 199 9.74 5.96 -17.70
CA HIS A 199 9.08 6.36 -18.96
C HIS A 199 7.58 6.01 -18.93
N ALA A 200 7.22 4.96 -18.18
CA ALA A 200 5.84 4.60 -17.93
C ALA A 200 5.63 4.11 -16.49
N VAL A 201 4.41 4.28 -15.98
CA VAL A 201 3.98 3.74 -14.70
C VAL A 201 2.76 2.86 -14.86
N ILE A 202 2.69 1.79 -14.07
CA ILE A 202 1.48 0.97 -13.94
C ILE A 202 0.89 1.23 -12.55
N LEU A 203 -0.35 1.74 -12.52
CA LEU A 203 -1.05 2.14 -11.32
C LEU A 203 -2.31 1.30 -11.12
N ALA A 204 -2.57 0.86 -9.89
CA ALA A 204 -3.85 0.29 -9.50
C ALA A 204 -4.28 0.86 -8.15
N PHE A 205 -5.29 1.73 -8.15
CA PHE A 205 -5.87 2.31 -6.95
C PHE A 205 -7.38 2.17 -7.01
N GLY A 206 -8.00 1.96 -5.84
CA GLY A 206 -9.43 2.11 -5.68
C GLY A 206 -10.09 1.04 -4.81
N ALA A 207 -9.39 -0.06 -4.53
CA ALA A 207 -9.95 -1.17 -3.74
C ALA A 207 -10.40 -0.72 -2.35
N ASN A 208 -9.67 0.24 -1.77
CA ASN A 208 -9.93 0.80 -0.43
C ASN A 208 -10.58 2.18 -0.46
N ASP A 209 -10.94 2.67 -1.64
CA ASP A 209 -11.52 4.00 -1.83
C ASP A 209 -13.05 4.01 -1.72
N THR A 210 -13.66 2.89 -1.36
CA THR A 210 -15.12 2.78 -1.41
C THR A 210 -15.84 3.45 -0.24
N ASN A 211 -15.13 4.15 0.66
CA ASN A 211 -15.75 4.86 1.80
C ASN A 211 -16.49 6.14 1.36
N ALA A 212 -17.54 6.52 2.11
CA ALA A 212 -18.30 7.75 1.84
C ALA A 212 -17.51 9.02 2.18
N TYR A 213 -16.66 8.96 3.21
CA TYR A 213 -15.80 10.07 3.61
C TYR A 213 -14.44 9.98 2.92
N MET A 214 -13.78 11.14 2.79
CA MET A 214 -12.39 11.28 2.35
C MET A 214 -11.68 12.25 3.28
N THR A 215 -10.37 12.11 3.46
CA THR A 215 -9.54 13.06 4.22
C THR A 215 -8.80 14.01 3.28
N GLY A 216 -8.32 15.15 3.79
CA GLY A 216 -7.70 16.20 2.98
C GLY A 216 -8.70 17.00 2.13
N LEU A 217 -9.96 17.05 2.55
CA LEU A 217 -10.97 17.93 1.95
C LEU A 217 -10.76 19.37 2.46
N PRO A 218 -11.10 20.38 1.64
CA PRO A 218 -11.14 21.77 2.11
C PRO A 218 -12.09 21.93 3.30
N GLU A 219 -11.81 22.91 4.15
CA GLU A 219 -12.65 23.19 5.32
C GLU A 219 -14.11 23.46 4.91
N GLY A 220 -15.05 22.86 5.64
CA GLY A 220 -16.49 22.99 5.38
C GLY A 220 -17.04 22.14 4.24
N VAL A 221 -16.22 21.38 3.51
CA VAL A 221 -16.66 20.50 2.42
C VAL A 221 -17.19 19.17 2.96
N SER A 222 -18.38 18.77 2.49
CA SER A 222 -18.96 17.43 2.73
C SER A 222 -19.36 16.77 1.42
N LEU A 223 -19.06 15.47 1.28
CA LEU A 223 -19.28 14.70 0.04
C LEU A 223 -20.64 14.00 0.00
N GLY A 224 -21.36 13.90 1.12
CA GLY A 224 -22.55 13.06 1.23
C GLY A 224 -22.24 11.56 1.18
N SER A 225 -23.12 10.76 0.57
CA SER A 225 -22.92 9.30 0.46
C SER A 225 -21.88 8.93 -0.58
N PHE A 226 -21.29 7.73 -0.44
CA PHE A 226 -20.46 7.13 -1.49
C PHE A 226 -21.21 7.11 -2.82
N GLY A 227 -20.53 7.48 -3.91
CA GLY A 227 -21.10 7.53 -5.25
C GLY A 227 -22.07 8.69 -5.50
N SER A 228 -22.27 9.60 -4.54
CA SER A 228 -22.97 10.86 -4.80
C SER A 228 -22.24 11.67 -5.86
N ALA A 229 -22.92 12.63 -6.48
CA ALA A 229 -22.28 13.52 -7.45
C ALA A 229 -21.08 14.29 -6.85
N ALA A 230 -21.16 14.69 -5.57
CA ALA A 230 -20.04 15.37 -4.90
C ALA A 230 -18.87 14.41 -4.63
N TRP A 231 -19.16 13.18 -4.20
CA TRP A 231 -18.15 12.14 -4.02
C TRP A 231 -17.42 11.80 -5.32
N VAL A 232 -18.17 11.58 -6.41
CA VAL A 232 -17.62 11.25 -7.73
C VAL A 232 -16.78 12.41 -8.27
N ARG A 233 -17.23 13.67 -8.13
CA ARG A 233 -16.44 14.84 -8.54
C ARG A 233 -15.11 14.92 -7.83
N GLU A 234 -15.09 14.76 -6.51
CA GLU A 234 -13.85 14.77 -5.74
C GLU A 234 -12.94 13.60 -6.09
N TYR A 235 -13.49 12.40 -6.24
CA TYR A 235 -12.71 11.23 -6.63
C TYR A 235 -12.07 11.42 -8.01
N ARG A 236 -12.82 11.96 -8.98
CA ARG A 236 -12.30 12.33 -10.30
C ARG A 236 -11.21 13.40 -10.20
N ARG A 237 -11.36 14.43 -9.36
CA ARG A 237 -10.33 15.45 -9.11
C ARG A 237 -9.03 14.82 -8.58
N ARG A 238 -9.14 13.85 -7.68
CA ARG A 238 -7.99 13.08 -7.15
C ARG A 238 -7.31 12.24 -8.21
N VAL A 239 -8.06 11.49 -9.02
CA VAL A 239 -7.51 10.74 -10.16
C VAL A 239 -6.82 11.69 -11.14
N ALA A 240 -7.48 12.79 -11.53
CA ALA A 240 -6.93 13.83 -12.38
C ALA A 240 -5.62 14.40 -11.84
N GLY A 241 -5.52 14.58 -10.52
CA GLY A 241 -4.32 15.03 -9.82
C GLY A 241 -3.13 14.08 -10.00
N ILE A 242 -3.32 12.77 -9.79
CA ILE A 242 -2.29 11.75 -10.04
C ILE A 242 -1.85 11.76 -11.50
N LEU A 243 -2.82 11.79 -12.43
CA LEU A 243 -2.53 11.83 -13.87
C LEU A 243 -1.80 13.11 -14.28
N ALA A 244 -2.11 14.26 -13.65
CA ALA A 244 -1.42 15.52 -13.89
C ALA A 244 0.03 15.50 -13.37
N ILE A 245 0.28 14.87 -12.21
CA ILE A 245 1.65 14.65 -11.71
C ILE A 245 2.46 13.83 -12.72
N ALA A 246 1.91 12.72 -13.23
CA ALA A 246 2.57 11.89 -14.24
C ALA A 246 2.79 12.63 -15.57
N ARG A 247 1.77 13.36 -16.05
CA ARG A 247 1.87 14.17 -17.27
C ARG A 247 2.98 15.21 -17.18
N ARG A 248 3.08 15.95 -16.08
CA ARG A 248 4.15 16.95 -15.86
C ARG A 248 5.54 16.33 -15.88
N ALA A 249 5.67 15.06 -15.48
CA ALA A 249 6.92 14.32 -15.56
C ALA A 249 7.18 13.68 -16.95
N GLY A 250 6.26 13.84 -17.92
CA GLY A 250 6.36 13.23 -19.24
C GLY A 250 6.22 11.71 -19.24
N VAL A 251 5.48 11.16 -18.25
CA VAL A 251 5.35 9.72 -18.01
C VAL A 251 4.00 9.23 -18.50
N HIS A 252 4.00 8.13 -19.26
CA HIS A 252 2.76 7.47 -19.67
C HIS A 252 2.19 6.63 -18.51
N VAL A 253 0.89 6.69 -18.28
CA VAL A 253 0.21 5.94 -17.21
C VAL A 253 -0.58 4.79 -17.80
N VAL A 254 -0.35 3.57 -17.31
CA VAL A 254 -1.27 2.45 -17.48
C VAL A 254 -2.03 2.28 -16.17
N TRP A 255 -3.34 2.55 -16.17
CA TRP A 255 -4.19 2.39 -15.01
C TRP A 255 -4.97 1.08 -15.09
N LEU A 256 -4.78 0.21 -14.10
CA LEU A 256 -5.53 -1.04 -13.97
C LEU A 256 -6.84 -0.78 -13.24
N GLY A 257 -7.95 -1.19 -13.83
CA GLY A 257 -9.25 -1.14 -13.17
C GLY A 257 -9.33 -2.04 -11.93
N LEU A 258 -10.48 -2.00 -11.28
CA LEU A 258 -10.85 -2.89 -10.20
C LEU A 258 -11.63 -4.10 -10.74
N PRO A 259 -11.43 -5.31 -10.20
CA PRO A 259 -12.06 -6.53 -10.70
C PRO A 259 -13.51 -6.69 -10.24
N ILE A 260 -14.24 -7.63 -10.85
CA ILE A 260 -15.45 -8.19 -10.24
C ILE A 260 -15.05 -9.03 -9.02
N THR A 261 -15.83 -8.91 -7.94
CA THR A 261 -15.62 -9.62 -6.67
C THR A 261 -16.79 -10.55 -6.34
N THR A 262 -16.60 -11.48 -5.40
CA THR A 262 -17.69 -12.34 -4.89
C THR A 262 -18.75 -11.56 -4.11
N ASP A 263 -18.41 -10.40 -3.54
CA ASP A 263 -19.36 -9.50 -2.89
C ASP A 263 -19.99 -8.55 -3.92
N ALA A 264 -21.26 -8.78 -4.26
CA ALA A 264 -22.01 -7.96 -5.19
C ALA A 264 -22.08 -6.47 -4.78
N ASN A 265 -22.05 -6.15 -3.49
CA ASN A 265 -22.01 -4.77 -3.03
C ASN A 265 -20.65 -4.12 -3.30
N GLN A 266 -19.56 -4.83 -3.04
CA GLN A 266 -18.22 -4.36 -3.36
C GLN A 266 -18.04 -4.19 -4.86
N THR A 267 -18.50 -5.14 -5.67
CA THR A 267 -18.52 -5.05 -7.14
C THR A 267 -19.22 -3.78 -7.63
N ARG A 268 -20.44 -3.46 -7.13
CA ARG A 268 -21.14 -2.21 -7.48
C ARG A 268 -20.38 -0.95 -7.06
N ARG A 269 -19.67 -0.97 -5.95
CA ARG A 269 -18.84 0.18 -5.53
C ARG A 269 -17.61 0.32 -6.43
N PHE A 270 -17.01 -0.80 -6.86
CA PHE A 270 -15.90 -0.80 -7.81
C PHE A 270 -16.33 -0.29 -9.19
N GLU A 271 -17.56 -0.53 -9.63
CA GLU A 271 -18.09 0.06 -10.86
C GLU A 271 -18.08 1.60 -10.82
N VAL A 272 -18.46 2.21 -9.69
CA VAL A 272 -18.42 3.68 -9.51
C VAL A 272 -16.99 4.20 -9.62
N VAL A 273 -16.04 3.53 -8.98
CA VAL A 273 -14.61 3.89 -9.02
C VAL A 273 -14.04 3.73 -10.43
N ASN A 274 -14.28 2.58 -11.07
CA ASN A 274 -13.86 2.29 -12.44
C ASN A 274 -14.44 3.30 -13.43
N ALA A 275 -15.71 3.66 -13.30
CA ALA A 275 -16.34 4.66 -14.17
C ALA A 275 -15.68 6.04 -14.04
N ALA A 276 -15.35 6.46 -12.81
CA ALA A 276 -14.64 7.71 -12.57
C ALA A 276 -13.22 7.71 -13.18
N VAL A 277 -12.46 6.64 -12.96
CA VAL A 277 -11.11 6.48 -13.52
C VAL A 277 -11.14 6.43 -15.05
N ALA A 278 -12.04 5.62 -15.62
CA ALA A 278 -12.17 5.47 -17.06
C ALA A 278 -12.60 6.79 -17.74
N ALA A 279 -13.41 7.62 -17.07
CA ALA A 279 -13.73 8.96 -17.55
C ALA A 279 -12.48 9.84 -17.64
N GLU A 280 -11.67 9.91 -16.58
CA GLU A 280 -10.43 10.69 -16.57
C GLU A 280 -9.38 10.17 -17.58
N ALA A 281 -9.31 8.86 -17.79
CA ALA A 281 -8.42 8.28 -18.79
C ALA A 281 -8.83 8.66 -20.22
N ARG A 282 -10.13 8.62 -20.54
CA ARG A 282 -10.66 9.00 -21.87
C ARG A 282 -10.40 10.46 -22.22
N GLU A 283 -10.36 11.33 -21.23
CA GLU A 283 -10.03 12.76 -21.41
C GLU A 283 -8.53 13.01 -21.69
N ARG A 284 -7.68 11.97 -21.61
CA ARG A 284 -6.21 12.09 -21.70
C ARG A 284 -5.59 11.10 -22.71
N PRO A 285 -6.12 11.03 -23.95
CA PRO A 285 -5.69 10.05 -24.95
C PRO A 285 -4.19 10.15 -25.22
N GLY A 286 -3.52 9.00 -25.39
CA GLY A 286 -2.09 8.90 -25.67
C GLY A 286 -1.17 9.07 -24.44
N SER A 287 -1.65 9.68 -23.35
CA SER A 287 -0.90 9.79 -22.10
C SER A 287 -1.33 8.79 -21.03
N VAL A 288 -2.56 8.26 -21.15
CA VAL A 288 -3.14 7.31 -20.22
C VAL A 288 -3.79 6.16 -20.98
N SER A 289 -3.49 4.92 -20.57
CA SER A 289 -4.17 3.71 -21.01
C SER A 289 -4.90 3.09 -19.82
N TYR A 290 -6.22 2.96 -19.91
CA TYR A 290 -7.03 2.28 -18.90
C TYR A 290 -7.26 0.83 -19.32
N ILE A 291 -6.86 -0.12 -18.47
CA ILE A 291 -7.09 -1.55 -18.67
C ILE A 291 -8.27 -1.96 -17.81
N ASP A 292 -9.37 -2.29 -18.47
CA ASP A 292 -10.60 -2.71 -17.81
C ASP A 292 -10.49 -4.17 -17.32
N THR A 293 -9.89 -4.34 -16.14
CA THR A 293 -9.76 -5.65 -15.51
C THR A 293 -11.11 -6.23 -15.04
N TYR A 294 -12.16 -5.42 -14.97
CA TYR A 294 -13.51 -5.85 -14.63
C TYR A 294 -14.03 -6.76 -15.75
N VAL A 295 -14.06 -6.25 -16.98
CA VAL A 295 -14.54 -7.00 -18.15
C VAL A 295 -13.53 -8.06 -18.59
N LEU A 296 -12.24 -7.74 -18.58
CA LEU A 296 -11.17 -8.65 -19.02
C LEU A 296 -11.18 -9.99 -18.30
N LEU A 297 -11.63 -9.99 -17.05
CA LEU A 297 -11.61 -11.16 -16.18
C LEU A 297 -13.02 -11.59 -15.74
N ALA A 298 -14.05 -11.14 -16.46
CA ALA A 298 -15.42 -11.56 -16.24
C ALA A 298 -15.67 -12.98 -16.75
N GLY A 299 -16.61 -13.67 -16.12
CA GLY A 299 -17.13 -14.94 -16.60
C GLY A 299 -17.93 -14.81 -17.88
N PRO A 300 -18.32 -15.93 -18.51
CA PRO A 300 -19.16 -15.93 -19.71
C PRO A 300 -20.51 -15.21 -19.54
N ASP A 301 -21.01 -15.11 -18.30
CA ASP A 301 -22.22 -14.40 -17.92
C ASP A 301 -21.99 -12.91 -17.60
N GLY A 302 -20.75 -12.42 -17.74
CA GLY A 302 -20.34 -11.08 -17.35
C GLY A 302 -20.11 -10.90 -15.85
N GLY A 303 -20.22 -11.97 -15.05
CA GLY A 303 -20.09 -11.95 -13.59
C GLY A 303 -18.71 -12.35 -13.07
N TYR A 304 -18.63 -12.57 -11.76
CA TYR A 304 -17.41 -13.06 -11.12
C TYR A 304 -17.06 -14.45 -11.65
N ALA A 305 -15.79 -14.65 -12.02
CA ALA A 305 -15.27 -15.95 -12.40
C ALA A 305 -14.00 -16.28 -11.63
N GLU A 306 -14.03 -17.38 -10.86
CA GLU A 306 -12.82 -17.92 -10.24
C GLU A 306 -11.90 -18.58 -11.29
N TYR A 307 -12.50 -19.17 -12.32
CA TYR A 307 -11.83 -19.85 -13.43
C TYR A 307 -12.26 -19.26 -14.77
N LEU A 308 -11.31 -19.10 -15.69
CA LEU A 308 -11.59 -18.73 -17.08
C LEU A 308 -11.23 -19.87 -18.02
N ALA A 309 -11.97 -19.97 -19.13
CA ALA A 309 -11.68 -20.93 -20.18
C ALA A 309 -10.33 -20.62 -20.87
N THR A 310 -9.56 -21.66 -21.18
CA THR A 310 -8.34 -21.54 -21.99
C THR A 310 -8.65 -21.80 -23.46
N ALA A 311 -7.77 -21.33 -24.36
CA ALA A 311 -7.86 -21.64 -25.78
C ALA A 311 -7.80 -23.15 -26.10
N SER A 312 -7.25 -23.97 -25.19
CA SER A 312 -7.19 -25.43 -25.32
C SER A 312 -8.45 -26.14 -24.81
N GLY A 313 -9.51 -25.41 -24.47
CA GLY A 313 -10.77 -25.97 -23.95
C GLY A 313 -10.75 -26.37 -22.48
N GLY A 314 -9.68 -26.05 -21.75
CA GLY A 314 -9.58 -26.26 -20.30
C GLY A 314 -10.03 -25.04 -19.50
N GLN A 315 -9.79 -25.06 -18.20
CA GLN A 315 -9.99 -23.91 -17.31
C GLN A 315 -8.72 -23.60 -16.53
N ILE A 316 -8.48 -22.32 -16.27
CA ILE A 316 -7.38 -21.82 -15.44
C ILE A 316 -7.94 -20.96 -14.31
N LYS A 317 -7.41 -21.14 -13.10
CA LYS A 317 -7.79 -20.34 -11.95
C LYS A 317 -7.19 -18.94 -12.07
N VAL A 318 -8.01 -17.91 -12.06
CA VAL A 318 -7.59 -16.51 -12.24
C VAL A 318 -7.86 -15.62 -11.02
N ARG A 319 -8.63 -16.11 -10.04
CA ARG A 319 -8.91 -15.41 -8.77
C ARG A 319 -8.43 -16.21 -7.57
N ALA A 320 -7.94 -15.50 -6.56
CA ALA A 320 -7.62 -16.07 -5.26
C ALA A 320 -8.92 -16.46 -4.52
N PRO A 321 -8.85 -17.39 -3.54
CA PRO A 321 -10.02 -17.83 -2.78
C PRO A 321 -10.73 -16.73 -1.98
N ASP A 322 -10.08 -15.59 -1.75
CA ASP A 322 -10.69 -14.45 -1.05
C ASP A 322 -11.74 -13.70 -1.88
N GLY A 323 -11.89 -14.05 -3.16
CA GLY A 323 -12.92 -13.50 -4.04
C GLY A 323 -12.63 -12.09 -4.56
N VAL A 324 -11.42 -11.57 -4.35
CA VAL A 324 -11.02 -10.21 -4.74
C VAL A 324 -9.70 -10.21 -5.51
N HIS A 325 -8.67 -10.87 -4.97
CA HIS A 325 -7.32 -10.81 -5.55
C HIS A 325 -7.16 -11.75 -6.74
N LEU A 326 -6.14 -11.48 -7.57
CA LEU A 326 -5.81 -12.34 -8.70
C LEU A 326 -4.90 -13.49 -8.26
N GLU A 327 -5.11 -14.63 -8.90
CA GLU A 327 -4.09 -15.67 -8.96
C GLU A 327 -3.09 -15.36 -10.08
N ARG A 328 -1.96 -16.08 -10.06
CA ARG A 328 -0.90 -15.93 -11.06
C ARG A 328 -1.40 -15.86 -12.50
N ALA A 329 -2.30 -16.75 -12.90
CA ALA A 329 -2.81 -16.77 -14.27
C ALA A 329 -3.68 -15.53 -14.61
N GLY A 330 -4.41 -15.00 -13.62
CA GLY A 330 -5.13 -13.73 -13.77
C GLY A 330 -4.18 -12.55 -13.95
N GLY A 331 -3.11 -12.50 -13.15
CA GLY A 331 -2.04 -11.52 -13.32
C GLY A 331 -1.37 -11.62 -14.69
N ASP A 332 -1.11 -12.84 -15.18
CA ASP A 332 -0.50 -13.07 -16.49
C ASP A 332 -1.41 -12.62 -17.65
N ILE A 333 -2.75 -12.71 -17.50
CA ILE A 333 -3.71 -12.12 -18.45
C ILE A 333 -3.58 -10.58 -18.46
N VAL A 334 -3.60 -9.93 -17.29
CA VAL A 334 -3.44 -8.47 -17.17
C VAL A 334 -2.10 -8.01 -17.74
N ALA A 335 -1.01 -8.75 -17.48
CA ALA A 335 0.30 -8.43 -17.99
C ALA A 335 0.35 -8.42 -19.54
N ARG A 336 -0.39 -9.31 -20.22
CA ARG A 336 -0.47 -9.28 -21.68
C ARG A 336 -1.12 -8.01 -22.20
N GLU A 337 -2.22 -7.56 -21.59
CA GLU A 337 -2.90 -6.32 -21.94
C GLU A 337 -2.01 -5.09 -21.69
N VAL A 338 -1.27 -5.06 -20.58
CA VAL A 338 -0.27 -4.01 -20.30
C VAL A 338 0.80 -3.96 -21.40
N LEU A 339 1.31 -5.11 -21.82
CA LEU A 339 2.31 -5.17 -22.88
C LEU A 339 1.73 -4.79 -24.25
N GLU A 340 0.45 -5.03 -24.52
CA GLU A 340 -0.23 -4.52 -25.72
C GLU A 340 -0.34 -2.99 -25.67
N ALA A 341 -0.82 -2.41 -24.57
CA ALA A 341 -0.87 -0.96 -24.38
C ALA A 341 0.52 -0.30 -24.55
N PHE A 342 1.59 -0.97 -24.13
CA PHE A 342 2.96 -0.51 -24.39
C PHE A 342 3.37 -0.58 -25.86
N ARG A 343 2.93 -1.57 -26.64
CA ARG A 343 3.18 -1.62 -28.09
C ARG A 343 2.42 -0.53 -28.84
N GLU A 344 1.23 -0.18 -28.36
CA GLU A 344 0.45 0.93 -28.89
C GLU A 344 1.11 2.28 -28.61
N THR A 345 1.77 2.42 -27.47
CA THR A 345 2.37 3.70 -27.02
C THR A 345 3.84 3.87 -27.45
N PHE A 346 4.61 2.79 -27.44
CA PHE A 346 6.07 2.81 -27.58
C PHE A 346 6.55 1.89 -28.70
N GLU A 347 7.68 2.24 -29.29
CA GLU A 347 8.39 1.37 -30.22
C GLU A 347 9.49 0.61 -29.46
N ILE A 348 9.17 -0.58 -28.95
CA ILE A 348 10.10 -1.40 -28.13
C ILE A 348 10.74 -2.48 -29.01
N ARG A 349 12.05 -2.37 -29.24
CA ARG A 349 12.82 -3.31 -30.06
C ARG A 349 13.77 -4.10 -29.18
N SER A 350 13.49 -5.38 -28.94
CA SER A 350 14.25 -6.23 -28.00
C SER A 350 15.66 -6.65 -28.51
N GLY A 351 16.05 -6.27 -29.73
CA GLY A 351 17.36 -6.55 -30.35
C GLY A 351 17.86 -5.38 -31.23
N PRO A 352 18.96 -5.55 -32.00
CA PRO A 352 19.05 -4.88 -33.29
C PRO A 352 17.82 -5.17 -34.17
#